data_AF-A0A7C7YZZ7-F1
#
_entry.id   AF-A0A7C7YZZ7-F1
#
_cell.length_a   1.000
_cell.length_b   1.000
_cell.length_c   1.000
_cell.angle_alpha   90.00
_cell.angle_beta   90.00
_cell.angle_gamma   90.00
#
_symmetry.space_group_name_H-M   'P 1'
#
loop_
_entity.id
_entity.type
_entity.pdbx_description
1 polymer ?
#
loop_
_entity_poly.entity_id
_entity_poly.type
_entity_poly.pdbx_seq_one_letter_code
_entity_poly.pdbx_strand_id
1 'polypeptide(L)' 'MSLVEWFELRSGLLAAEALSLAALKRRESRGAHQRDDFPETLDNYQLSQKIMLEDGKLVSSLMEVPT' A
#
# COMPACT_ATOMS: atom_id res chain seq x y z
N MET A 1 -7.28 -9.14 -27.34
CA MET A 1 -6.48 -9.31 -26.11
C MET A 1 -6.07 -10.76 -25.97
N SER A 2 -4.78 -11.02 -25.76
CA SER A 2 -4.20 -12.33 -25.47
C SER A 2 -4.53 -12.76 -24.03
N LEU A 3 -4.37 -14.05 -23.73
CA LEU A 3 -4.50 -14.58 -22.36
C LEU A 3 -3.50 -13.91 -21.39
N VAL A 4 -2.31 -13.58 -21.88
CA VAL A 4 -1.25 -12.92 -21.10
C VAL A 4 -1.71 -11.51 -20.69
N GLU A 5 -2.23 -10.73 -21.64
CA GLU A 5 -2.71 -9.36 -21.37
C GLU A 5 -3.84 -9.34 -20.33
N TRP A 6 -4.70 -10.36 -20.31
CA TRP A 6 -5.74 -10.50 -19.29
C TRP A 6 -5.18 -10.73 -17.88
N PHE A 7 -4.17 -11.60 -17.74
CA PHE A 7 -3.53 -11.83 -16.44
C PHE A 7 -2.72 -10.63 -15.97
N GLU A 8 -2.06 -9.93 -16.89
CA GLU A 8 -1.36 -8.67 -16.60
C GLU A 8 -2.33 -7.60 -16.11
N LEU A 9 -3.46 -7.39 -16.80
CA LEU A 9 -4.48 -6.44 -16.38
C LEU A 9 -5.01 -6.76 -14.97
N ARG A 10 -5.36 -8.03 -14.71
CA ARG A 10 -5.83 -8.47 -13.39
C ARG A 10 -4.80 -8.18 -12.30
N SER A 11 -3.53 -8.48 -12.56
CA SER A 11 -2.44 -8.29 -11.59
C SER A 11 -2.16 -6.80 -11.36
N GLY A 12 -2.19 -6.00 -12.42
CA GLY A 12 -2.04 -4.55 -12.35
C GLY A 12 -3.14 -3.89 -11.53
N LEU A 13 -4.40 -4.30 -11.71
CA LEU A 13 -5.51 -3.79 -10.90
C LEU A 13 -5.36 -4.13 -9.42
N LEU A 14 -4.97 -5.37 -9.10
CA LEU A 14 -4.71 -5.78 -7.71
C LEU A 14 -3.57 -4.97 -7.08
N ALA A 15 -2.49 -4.74 -7.82
CA ALA A 15 -1.35 -3.94 -7.35
C ALA A 15 -1.75 -2.47 -7.14
N ALA A 16 -2.55 -1.89 -8.04
CA ALA A 16 -3.05 -0.53 -7.91
C ALA A 16 -3.96 -0.36 -6.68
N GLU A 17 -4.84 -1.33 -6.42
CA GLU A 17 -5.69 -1.35 -5.23
C GLU A 17 -4.86 -1.45 -3.95
N ALA A 18 -3.87 -2.35 -3.92
CA ALA A 18 -2.97 -2.51 -2.77
C ALA A 18 -2.16 -1.24 -2.48
N LEU A 19 -1.61 -0.59 -3.51
CA LEU A 19 -0.89 0.67 -3.38
C LEU A 19 -1.79 1.79 -2.86
N SER A 20 -3.01 1.90 -3.41
CA SER A 20 -3.99 2.91 -3.01
C SER A 20 -4.41 2.72 -1.55
N LEU A 21 -4.66 1.47 -1.13
CA LEU A 21 -4.98 1.15 0.26
C LEU A 21 -3.82 1.49 1.20
N ALA A 22 -2.59 1.18 0.82
CA ALA A 22 -1.39 1.53 1.60
C ALA A 22 -1.30 3.04 1.82
N ALA A 23 -1.35 3.81 0.73
CA ALA A 23 -1.29 5.27 0.74
C ALA A 23 -2.41 5.90 1.59
N LEU A 24 -3.64 5.39 1.47
CA LEU A 24 -4.80 5.89 2.22
C LEU A 24 -4.63 5.68 3.74
N LYS A 25 -4.11 4.52 4.15
CA LYS A 25 -3.92 4.14 5.56
C LYS A 25 -2.70 4.81 6.21
N ARG A 26 -1.70 5.22 5.42
CA ARG A 26 -0.54 5.98 5.90
C ARG A 26 -0.83 7.49 5.89
N ARG A 27 -1.18 8.02 7.07
CA ARG A 27 -1.53 9.43 7.31
C ARG A 27 -0.32 10.22 7.80
N GLU A 28 0.74 10.18 7.03
CA GLU A 28 1.94 11.01 7.15
C GLU A 28 2.51 11.25 5.76
N SER A 29 3.52 12.10 5.66
CA SER A 29 4.36 12.24 4.48
C SER A 29 5.78 11.81 4.81
N ARG A 30 6.34 10.89 4.01
CA ARG A 30 7.68 10.34 4.20
C ARG A 30 8.23 9.80 2.87
N GLY A 31 9.42 10.27 2.47
CA GLY A 31 10.05 9.85 1.22
C GLY A 31 9.20 10.22 0.00
N ALA A 32 8.88 9.26 -0.86
CA ALA A 32 8.05 9.49 -2.06
C ALA A 32 6.54 9.58 -1.77
N HIS A 33 6.08 9.10 -0.62
CA HIS A 33 4.68 9.21 -0.21
C HIS A 33 4.46 10.59 0.42
N GLN A 34 3.79 11.49 -0.30
CA GLN A 34 3.56 12.88 0.10
C GLN A 34 2.06 13.18 0.04
N ARG A 35 1.55 13.87 1.06
CA ARG A 35 0.13 14.14 1.26
C ARG A 35 -0.08 15.55 1.82
N ASP A 36 -0.81 16.39 1.09
CA ASP A 36 -1.12 17.75 1.53
C ASP A 36 -2.00 17.77 2.80
N ASP A 37 -2.82 16.74 3.01
CA ASP A 37 -3.66 16.59 4.21
C ASP A 37 -2.91 16.03 5.43
N PHE A 38 -1.69 15.50 5.24
CA PHE A 38 -0.79 15.01 6.29
C PHE A 38 0.68 15.30 5.92
N PRO A 39 1.12 16.58 5.90
CA PRO A 39 2.40 16.98 5.32
C PRO A 39 3.61 16.58 6.17
N GLU A 40 3.39 16.27 7.45
CA GLU A 40 4.45 15.97 8.40
C GLU A 40 4.84 14.48 8.39
N THR A 41 6.11 14.23 8.70
CA THR A 41 6.61 12.89 9.05
C THR A 41 6.32 12.60 10.52
N LEU A 42 5.75 11.43 10.85
CA LEU A 42 5.32 11.09 12.21
C LEU A 42 6.03 9.85 12.74
N ASP A 43 6.45 9.89 14.02
CA ASP A 43 7.21 8.80 14.64
C ASP A 43 6.42 7.51 14.81
N ASN A 44 5.10 7.59 15.00
CA ASN A 44 4.22 6.43 15.09
C ASN A 44 4.13 5.62 13.78
N TYR A 45 4.64 6.15 12.67
CA TYR A 45 4.76 5.48 11.39
C TYR A 45 6.19 5.01 11.07
N GLN A 46 7.12 4.98 12.04
CA GLN A 46 8.41 4.28 11.93
C GLN A 46 8.26 2.75 11.95
N LEU A 47 7.29 2.25 11.18
CA LEU A 47 6.87 0.87 11.05
C LEU A 47 6.70 0.54 9.57
N SER A 48 6.98 -0.70 9.21
CA SER A 48 6.70 -1.23 7.89
C SER A 48 5.19 -1.42 7.73
N GLN A 49 4.62 -0.94 6.63
CA GLN A 49 3.24 -1.24 6.30
C GLN A 49 3.16 -2.51 5.44
N LYS A 50 2.30 -3.44 5.83
CA LYS A 50 2.02 -4.67 5.10
C LYS A 50 0.63 -4.60 4.48
N ILE A 51 0.52 -5.00 3.23
CA ILE A 51 -0.76 -5.28 2.56
C ILE A 51 -0.79 -6.76 2.21
N MET A 52 -1.85 -7.47 2.61
CA MET A 52 -2.06 -8.88 2.30
C MET A 52 -3.40 -9.10 1.61
N LEU A 53 -3.47 -10.07 0.71
CA LEU A 53 -4.73 -10.55 0.13
C LEU A 53 -5.19 -11.77 0.94
N GLU A 54 -6.24 -11.60 1.74
CA GLU A 54 -6.84 -12.61 2.60
C GLU A 54 -8.31 -12.80 2.20
N ASP A 55 -8.72 -14.03 1.90
CA ASP A 55 -10.09 -14.36 1.47
C ASP A 55 -10.64 -13.44 0.36
N GLY A 56 -9.77 -13.06 -0.59
CA GLY A 56 -10.11 -12.18 -1.71
C GLY A 56 -10.24 -10.70 -1.34
N LYS A 57 -9.79 -10.28 -0.15
CA LYS A 57 -9.82 -8.89 0.32
C LYS A 57 -8.43 -8.41 0.71
N LEU A 58 -8.14 -7.15 0.44
CA LEU A 58 -6.89 -6.53 0.89
C LEU A 58 -7.00 -6.07 2.34
N VAL A 59 -6.07 -6.55 3.17
CA VAL A 59 -5.95 -6.22 4.59
C VAL A 59 -4.65 -5.47 4.81
N SER A 60 -4.70 -4.39 5.58
CA SER A 60 -3.52 -3.59 5.95
C SER A 60 -3.16 -3.80 7.41
N SER A 61 -1.87 -3.99 7.68
CA SER A 61 -1.31 -4.01 9.03
C SER A 61 0.02 -3.25 9.09
N LEU A 62 0.43 -2.89 10.31
CA LEU A 62 1.77 -2.36 10.58
C LEU A 62 2.61 -3.46 11.20
N MET A 63 3.90 -3.47 10.88
CA MET A 63 4.88 -4.40 11.40
C MET A 63 6.11 -3.62 11.85
N GLU A 64 6.71 -4.09 12.95
CA GLU A 64 8.02 -3.60 13.40
C GLU A 64 9.06 -3.75 12.28
N VAL A 65 9.94 -2.77 12.17
CA VAL A 65 11.10 -2.85 11.28
C VAL A 65 12.16 -3.70 11.99
N PRO A 66 12.61 -4.84 11.42
CA PRO A 66 13.67 -5.63 12.04
C PRO A 66 14.93 -4.77 12.21
N THR A 67 15.44 -4.68 13.45
CA THR A 67 16.73 -4.06 13.78
C THR A 67 17.91 -4.90 13.33
#